data_AF-T5LP26-F1
#
_entry.id   AF-T5LP26-F1
#
_cell.length_a   1.000
_cell.length_b   1.000
_cell.length_c   1.000
_cell.angle_alpha   90.00
_cell.angle_beta   90.00
_cell.angle_gamma   90.00
#
_symmetry.space_group_name_H-M   'P 1'
#
loop_
_entity.id
_entity.type
_entity.pdbx_description
1 polymer ?
#
loop_
_entity_poly.entity_id
_entity_poly.type
_entity_poly.pdbx_seq_one_letter_code
_entity_poly.pdbx_strand_id
1 'polypeptide(L)'
;MQSKILINKLKDNAELAQAAYGYYDLMTTDANQLFIILKDEYGKNKTDSSGNFVTKEITLVDIMNITFNGYEVCHIDSRTNKLNVINKLKGDFAPLQAKNFFEKYDLLDFYPKFDNKNNKQQKGFHACLFQDKETKELIRKLN
;
A
#
# COMPACT_ATOMS: atom_id res chain seq x y z
N MET A 1 1.50 -22.14 27.92
CA MET A 1 0.90 -22.53 26.61
C MET A 1 0.29 -21.34 25.87
N GLN A 2 -0.47 -20.45 26.54
CA GLN A 2 -1.06 -19.25 25.91
C GLN A 2 -0.03 -18.26 25.33
N SER A 3 1.15 -18.11 25.97
CA SER A 3 2.18 -17.17 25.51
C SER A 3 2.78 -17.54 24.15
N LYS A 4 3.00 -18.84 23.87
CA LYS A 4 3.49 -19.30 22.56
C LYS A 4 2.44 -19.06 21.45
N ILE A 5 1.16 -19.28 21.74
CA ILE A 5 0.08 -19.01 20.79
C ILE A 5 -0.02 -17.51 20.49
N LEU A 6 0.10 -16.67 21.52
CA LEU A 6 0.10 -15.21 21.34
C LEU A 6 1.31 -14.73 20.53
N ILE A 7 2.50 -15.26 20.81
CA ILE A 7 3.72 -14.95 20.05
C ILE A 7 3.57 -15.36 18.58
N ASN A 8 3.03 -16.54 18.30
CA ASN A 8 2.79 -16.98 16.92
C ASN A 8 1.75 -16.08 16.22
N LYS A 9 0.64 -15.72 16.88
CA LYS A 9 -0.34 -14.78 16.32
C LYS A 9 0.27 -13.40 16.01
N LEU A 10 1.11 -12.89 16.90
CA LEU A 10 1.82 -11.62 16.68
C LEU A 10 2.79 -11.74 15.51
N LYS A 11 3.49 -12.88 15.38
CA LYS A 11 4.37 -13.17 14.26
C LYS A 11 3.60 -13.26 12.94
N ASP A 12 2.51 -14.01 12.86
CA ASP A 12 1.73 -14.17 11.63
C ASP A 12 1.09 -12.84 11.20
N ASN A 13 0.58 -12.05 12.15
CA ASN A 13 0.07 -10.71 11.89
C ASN A 13 1.19 -9.75 11.46
N ALA A 14 2.39 -9.85 12.04
CA ALA A 14 3.55 -9.06 11.64
C ALA A 14 4.08 -9.48 10.26
N GLU A 15 3.99 -10.75 9.89
CA GLU A 15 4.34 -11.24 8.54
C GLU A 15 3.31 -10.79 7.51
N LEU A 16 2.02 -10.81 7.84
CA LEU A 16 0.96 -10.20 7.00
C LEU A 16 1.13 -8.68 6.90
N ALA A 17 1.53 -8.01 7.97
CA ALA A 17 1.82 -6.58 7.97
C ALA A 17 3.13 -6.23 7.22
N GLN A 18 4.14 -7.12 7.24
CA GLN A 18 5.37 -6.99 6.46
C GLN A 18 5.14 -7.26 4.97
N ALA A 19 4.24 -8.19 4.65
CA ALA A 19 3.74 -8.33 3.30
C ALA A 19 3.04 -7.01 2.92
N ALA A 20 2.09 -6.56 3.73
CA ALA A 20 1.39 -5.28 3.56
C ALA A 20 2.22 -4.05 3.94
N TYR A 21 3.56 -4.14 3.94
CA TYR A 21 4.46 -3.04 4.29
C TYR A 21 4.45 -2.03 3.15
N GLY A 22 3.37 -1.28 3.05
CA GLY A 22 3.28 -0.09 2.23
C GLY A 22 4.36 0.89 2.66
N TYR A 23 4.49 1.97 1.90
CA TYR A 23 5.40 3.08 2.19
C TYR A 23 4.95 3.90 3.42
N TYR A 24 4.73 3.24 4.56
CA TYR A 24 4.28 3.85 5.80
C TYR A 24 5.35 4.74 6.43
N ASP A 25 6.61 4.60 6.01
CA ASP A 25 7.69 5.56 6.26
C ASP A 25 7.40 6.94 5.65
N LEU A 26 6.51 7.01 4.65
CA LEU A 26 6.05 8.25 4.01
C LEU A 26 4.75 8.80 4.63
N MET A 27 4.26 8.21 5.72
CA MET A 27 3.10 8.76 6.44
C MET A 27 3.50 10.07 7.13
N THR A 28 2.63 11.08 7.02
CA THR A 28 2.75 12.32 7.79
C THR A 28 2.69 12.01 9.29
N THR A 29 3.52 12.68 10.09
CA THR A 29 3.45 12.67 11.55
C THR A 29 3.62 14.10 12.05
N ASP A 30 3.27 14.36 13.32
CA ASP A 30 3.44 15.69 13.93
C ASP A 30 4.89 16.20 13.84
N ALA A 31 5.87 15.29 13.82
CA ALA A 31 7.28 15.61 13.71
C ALA A 31 7.81 15.65 12.26
N ASN A 32 7.12 15.03 11.31
CA ASN A 32 7.55 14.90 9.92
C ASN A 32 6.36 15.01 8.98
N GLN A 33 5.99 16.26 8.64
CA GLN A 33 4.89 16.53 7.73
C GLN A 33 5.30 16.29 6.28
N LEU A 34 4.61 15.36 5.63
CA LEU A 34 4.88 14.95 4.25
C LEU A 34 3.65 15.20 3.37
N PHE A 35 3.93 15.62 2.15
CA PHE A 35 2.91 16.00 1.18
C PHE A 35 3.12 15.29 -0.16
N ILE A 36 2.02 15.01 -0.85
CA ILE A 36 2.03 14.62 -2.27
C ILE A 36 1.76 15.84 -3.14
N ILE A 37 2.46 15.91 -4.27
CA ILE A 37 2.15 16.85 -5.35
C ILE A 37 0.98 16.30 -6.16
N LEU A 38 -0.13 17.03 -6.21
CA LEU A 38 -1.31 16.60 -6.95
C LEU A 38 -1.07 16.72 -8.46
N LYS A 39 -1.69 15.83 -9.23
CA LYS A 39 -1.65 15.86 -10.69
C LYS A 39 -2.94 16.44 -11.26
N ASP A 40 -2.84 17.07 -12.44
CA ASP A 40 -3.96 17.50 -13.24
C ASP A 40 -4.59 16.33 -14.02
N GLU A 41 -5.63 16.63 -14.80
CA GLU A 41 -6.35 15.65 -15.63
C GLU A 41 -5.47 15.00 -16.73
N TYR A 42 -4.33 15.61 -17.06
CA TYR A 42 -3.35 15.09 -18.03
C TYR A 42 -2.18 14.37 -17.35
N GLY A 43 -2.20 14.23 -16.02
CA GLY A 43 -1.16 13.56 -15.25
C GLY A 43 0.10 14.40 -14.98
N LYS A 44 0.06 15.72 -15.22
CA LYS A 44 1.16 16.64 -14.90
C LYS A 44 0.99 17.22 -13.50
N ASN A 45 2.09 17.61 -12.86
CA ASN A 45 2.04 18.24 -11.54
C ASN A 45 1.22 19.54 -11.61
N LYS A 46 0.18 19.62 -10.78
CA LYS A 46 -0.75 20.74 -10.73
C LYS A 46 -0.08 21.93 -10.05
N THR A 47 -0.22 23.11 -10.63
CA THR A 47 0.21 24.39 -10.04
C THR A 47 -0.97 25.30 -9.78
N ASP A 48 -0.85 26.14 -8.75
CA ASP A 48 -1.79 27.21 -8.46
C ASP A 48 -1.58 28.43 -9.38
N SER A 49 -2.43 29.45 -9.24
CA SER A 49 -2.33 30.70 -10.01
C SER A 49 -1.03 31.46 -9.77
N SER A 50 -0.29 31.14 -8.71
CA SER A 50 1.00 31.74 -8.35
C SER A 50 2.19 30.95 -8.88
N GLY A 51 1.94 29.82 -9.55
CA GLY A 51 2.97 28.92 -10.08
C GLY A 51 3.53 27.92 -9.05
N ASN A 52 2.97 27.85 -7.85
CA ASN A 52 3.39 26.88 -6.83
C ASN A 52 2.67 25.55 -7.01
N PHE A 53 3.34 24.44 -6.69
CA PHE A 53 2.71 23.13 -6.74
C PHE A 53 1.55 23.01 -5.75
N VAL A 54 0.44 22.45 -6.21
CA VAL A 54 -0.70 22.12 -5.34
C VAL A 54 -0.40 20.81 -4.64
N THR A 55 -0.37 20.85 -3.31
CA THR A 55 -0.02 19.70 -2.48
C THR A 55 -1.17 19.24 -1.60
N LYS A 56 -1.11 17.98 -1.15
CA LYS A 56 -2.02 17.38 -0.17
C LYS A 56 -1.20 16.62 0.87
N GLU A 57 -1.56 16.74 2.13
CA GLU A 57 -0.94 15.96 3.22
C GLU A 57 -1.18 14.45 3.03
N ILE A 58 -0.14 13.64 3.29
CA ILE A 58 -0.20 12.20 3.06
C ILE A 58 -0.88 11.49 4.22
N THR A 59 -1.96 10.76 3.91
CA THR A 59 -2.61 9.84 4.85
C THR A 59 -2.26 8.39 4.57
N LEU A 60 -2.55 7.50 5.52
CA LEU A 60 -2.44 6.06 5.37
C LEU A 60 -3.20 5.55 4.12
N VAL A 61 -4.38 6.12 3.87
CA VAL A 61 -5.23 5.75 2.73
C VAL A 61 -4.56 6.12 1.41
N ASP A 62 -3.88 7.26 1.36
CA ASP A 62 -3.18 7.71 0.14
C ASP A 62 -1.99 6.80 -0.20
N ILE A 63 -1.27 6.32 0.82
CA ILE A 63 -0.14 5.38 0.67
C ILE A 63 -0.61 4.05 0.09
N MET A 64 -1.74 3.53 0.59
CA MET A 64 -2.30 2.24 0.15
C MET A 64 -3.05 2.32 -1.19
N ASN A 65 -3.40 3.53 -1.65
CA ASN A 65 -4.21 3.69 -2.83
C ASN A 65 -3.33 3.76 -4.10
N ILE A 66 -3.45 2.73 -4.94
CA ILE A 66 -2.73 2.60 -6.20
C ILE A 66 -2.91 3.79 -7.16
N THR A 67 -3.99 4.57 -7.04
CA THR A 67 -4.19 5.78 -7.87
C THR A 67 -3.12 6.83 -7.63
N PHE A 68 -2.46 6.81 -6.46
CA PHE A 68 -1.35 7.71 -6.14
C PHE A 68 0.02 7.14 -6.51
N ASN A 69 0.08 6.02 -7.25
CA ASN A 69 1.35 5.50 -7.74
C ASN A 69 2.08 6.53 -8.63
N GLY A 70 3.37 6.73 -8.36
CA GLY A 70 4.24 7.68 -9.03
C GLY A 70 3.98 9.15 -8.66
N TYR A 71 3.17 9.43 -7.63
CA TYR A 71 3.05 10.79 -7.08
C TYR A 71 4.30 11.12 -6.27
N GLU A 72 4.78 12.35 -6.43
CA GLU A 72 5.98 12.85 -5.75
C GLU A 72 5.67 13.22 -4.32
N VAL A 73 6.43 12.64 -3.39
CA VAL A 73 6.37 12.92 -1.95
C VAL A 73 7.44 13.94 -1.62
N CYS A 74 7.05 14.94 -0.84
CA CYS A 74 7.90 16.07 -0.53
C CYS A 74 7.72 16.53 0.93
N HIS A 75 8.76 17.15 1.47
CA HIS A 75 8.64 17.98 2.67
C HIS A 75 8.73 19.44 2.29
N ILE A 76 8.12 20.27 3.13
CA ILE A 76 8.23 21.73 3.05
C ILE A 76 9.30 22.15 4.05
N ASP A 77 10.36 22.77 3.55
CA ASP A 77 11.38 23.37 4.42
C ASP A 77 10.78 24.62 5.07
N SER A 78 10.60 24.59 6.40
CA SER A 78 9.99 25.68 7.16
C SER A 78 10.76 27.01 7.06
N ARG A 79 12.05 26.99 6.68
CA ARG A 79 12.88 28.19 6.58
C ARG A 79 12.79 28.86 5.22
N THR A 80 12.71 28.07 4.16
CA THR A 80 12.74 28.56 2.78
C THR A 80 11.39 28.49 2.08
N ASN A 81 10.42 27.82 2.72
CA ASN A 81 9.12 27.45 2.17
C ASN A 81 9.22 26.73 0.81
N LYS A 82 10.36 26.08 0.55
CA LYS A 82 10.61 25.34 -0.68
C LYS A 82 10.20 23.89 -0.53
N LEU A 83 9.68 23.37 -1.62
CA LEU A 83 9.31 21.98 -1.75
C LEU A 83 10.55 21.14 -2.10
N ASN A 84 10.85 20.14 -1.28
CA ASN A 84 11.93 19.20 -1.56
C ASN A 84 11.35 17.81 -1.77
N VAL A 85 11.48 17.27 -2.99
CA VAL A 85 11.03 15.92 -3.34
C VAL A 85 11.97 14.91 -2.71
N ILE A 86 11.41 13.99 -1.91
CA ILE A 86 12.17 12.99 -1.15
C ILE A 86 12.01 11.61 -1.81
N ASN A 87 10.81 11.28 -2.26
CA ASN A 87 10.52 9.98 -2.83
C ASN A 87 9.29 10.04 -3.75
N LYS A 88 8.85 8.88 -4.26
CA LYS A 88 7.57 8.72 -4.93
C LYS A 88 6.77 7.62 -4.25
N LEU A 89 5.46 7.83 -4.10
CA LEU A 89 4.55 6.76 -3.72
C LEU A 89 4.61 5.68 -4.79
N LYS A 90 4.87 4.43 -4.43
CA LYS A 90 4.84 3.32 -5.40
C LYS A 90 3.52 2.55 -5.37
N GLY A 91 2.58 3.01 -4.54
CA GLY A 91 1.26 2.47 -4.39
C GLY A 91 1.30 1.05 -3.82
N ASP A 92 0.78 0.11 -4.62
CA ASP A 92 0.52 -1.28 -4.27
C ASP A 92 1.77 -2.05 -3.81
N PHE A 93 1.55 -3.27 -3.30
CA PHE A 93 2.60 -4.22 -2.91
C PHE A 93 3.77 -4.21 -3.90
N ALA A 94 4.98 -3.84 -3.46
CA ALA A 94 6.13 -3.83 -4.35
C ALA A 94 6.34 -5.25 -4.92
N PRO A 95 6.76 -5.41 -6.19
CA PRO A 95 6.92 -6.74 -6.78
C PRO A 95 7.77 -7.70 -5.95
N LEU A 96 8.77 -7.17 -5.24
CA LEU A 96 9.61 -7.95 -4.33
C LEU A 96 8.85 -8.43 -3.09
N GLN A 97 7.97 -7.61 -2.52
CA GLN A 97 7.12 -7.99 -1.39
C GLN A 97 6.10 -9.04 -1.81
N ALA A 98 5.49 -8.86 -2.98
CA ALA A 98 4.58 -9.85 -3.56
C ALA A 98 5.32 -11.16 -3.80
N LYS A 99 6.53 -11.11 -4.38
CA LYS A 99 7.37 -12.30 -4.57
C LYS A 99 7.66 -13.01 -3.25
N ASN A 100 8.15 -12.29 -2.24
CA ASN A 100 8.46 -12.88 -0.93
C ASN A 100 7.21 -13.45 -0.23
N PHE A 101 6.05 -12.81 -0.41
CA PHE A 101 4.77 -13.33 0.09
C PHE A 101 4.38 -14.63 -0.62
N PHE A 102 4.44 -14.65 -1.95
CA PHE A 102 4.17 -15.85 -2.75
C PHE A 102 5.27 -16.92 -2.68
N GLU A 103 6.44 -16.64 -2.12
CA GLU A 103 7.43 -17.66 -1.76
C GLU A 103 6.93 -18.52 -0.59
N LYS A 104 6.22 -17.93 0.37
CA LYS A 104 5.68 -18.60 1.56
C LYS A 104 4.26 -19.11 1.43
N TYR A 105 3.41 -18.42 0.68
CA TYR A 105 1.98 -18.70 0.61
C TYR A 105 1.50 -19.06 -0.79
N ASP A 106 0.58 -20.01 -0.88
CA ASP A 106 -0.17 -20.36 -2.08
C ASP A 106 -1.51 -19.60 -2.10
N LEU A 107 -1.85 -18.97 -3.22
CA LEU A 107 -3.20 -18.47 -3.48
C LEU A 107 -4.08 -19.64 -3.89
N LEU A 108 -4.98 -20.07 -2.99
CA LEU A 108 -5.90 -21.17 -3.27
C LEU A 108 -7.12 -20.71 -4.05
N ASP A 109 -7.65 -19.55 -3.70
CA ASP A 109 -8.86 -19.03 -4.31
C ASP A 109 -8.90 -17.50 -4.31
N PHE A 110 -9.55 -16.90 -5.31
CA PHE A 110 -9.77 -15.46 -5.39
C PHE A 110 -11.16 -15.14 -5.93
N TYR A 111 -11.73 -14.05 -5.41
CA TYR A 111 -13.00 -13.48 -5.82
C TYR A 111 -12.85 -11.96 -6.03
N PRO A 112 -13.68 -11.36 -6.89
CA PRO A 112 -14.61 -12.02 -7.79
C PRO A 112 -13.88 -12.76 -8.92
N LYS A 113 -14.48 -13.84 -9.41
CA LYS A 113 -13.88 -14.69 -10.45
C LYS A 113 -13.74 -13.92 -11.77
N PHE A 114 -12.68 -14.25 -12.51
CA PHE A 114 -12.54 -13.76 -13.88
C PHE A 114 -13.32 -14.66 -14.83
N ASP A 115 -14.23 -14.07 -15.60
CA ASP A 115 -14.89 -14.75 -16.69
C ASP A 115 -13.95 -14.80 -17.90
N ASN A 116 -13.22 -15.91 -18.03
CA ASN A 116 -12.30 -16.15 -19.14
C ASN A 116 -12.99 -16.14 -20.51
N LYS A 117 -14.30 -16.45 -20.59
CA LYS A 117 -15.02 -16.51 -21.87
C LYS A 117 -15.31 -15.11 -22.41
N ASN A 118 -15.65 -14.19 -21.52
CA ASN A 118 -15.98 -12.81 -21.88
C ASN A 118 -14.84 -11.82 -21.55
N ASN A 119 -13.68 -12.35 -21.18
CA ASN A 119 -12.48 -11.61 -20.76
C ASN A 119 -12.79 -10.48 -19.75
N LYS A 120 -13.62 -10.79 -18.75
CA LYS A 120 -14.17 -9.77 -17.83
C LYS A 120 -14.14 -10.25 -16.39
N GLN A 121 -13.68 -9.38 -15.49
CA GLN A 121 -13.80 -9.63 -14.06
C GLN A 121 -15.27 -9.51 -13.63
N GLN A 122 -15.80 -10.54 -12.97
CA GLN A 122 -17.16 -10.50 -12.43
C GLN A 122 -17.25 -9.43 -11.34
N LYS A 123 -18.42 -8.81 -11.16
CA LYS A 123 -18.63 -7.86 -10.05
C LYS A 123 -18.86 -8.62 -8.76
N GLY A 124 -18.22 -8.22 -7.66
CA GLY A 124 -18.42 -8.85 -6.35
C GLY A 124 -17.42 -8.38 -5.29
N PHE A 125 -17.58 -8.90 -4.07
CA PHE A 125 -16.64 -8.66 -2.98
C PHE A 125 -15.27 -9.27 -3.33
N HIS A 126 -14.21 -8.50 -3.10
CA HIS A 126 -12.86 -8.94 -3.39
C HIS A 126 -12.30 -9.70 -2.19
N ALA A 127 -11.99 -10.98 -2.37
CA ALA A 127 -11.47 -11.84 -1.31
C ALA A 127 -10.45 -12.81 -1.88
N CYS A 128 -9.35 -12.99 -1.17
CA CYS A 128 -8.31 -13.98 -1.50
C CYS A 128 -8.17 -14.97 -0.34
N LEU A 129 -8.10 -16.26 -0.68
CA LEU A 129 -7.83 -17.35 0.25
C LEU A 129 -6.40 -17.83 0.04
N PHE A 130 -5.58 -17.71 1.07
CA PHE A 130 -4.18 -18.12 1.04
C PHE A 130 -3.92 -19.30 1.97
N GLN A 131 -2.91 -20.10 1.64
CA GLN A 131 -2.44 -21.23 2.44
C GLN A 131 -0.93 -21.15 2.62
N ASP A 132 -0.43 -21.46 3.80
CA ASP A 132 1.00 -21.63 4.05
C ASP A 132 1.54 -22.86 3.32
N LYS A 133 2.63 -22.70 2.55
CA LYS A 133 3.20 -23.78 1.75
C LYS A 133 3.79 -24.91 2.59
N GLU A 134 4.33 -24.60 3.75
CA GLU A 134 5.01 -25.57 4.62
C GLU A 134 4.00 -26.26 5.54
N THR A 135 3.21 -25.47 6.29
CA THR A 135 2.29 -26.01 7.30
C THR A 135 0.96 -26.48 6.71
N LYS A 136 0.62 -26.04 5.48
CA LYS A 136 -0.67 -26.26 4.82
C LYS A 136 -1.86 -25.65 5.57
N GLU A 137 -1.62 -24.77 6.53
CA GLU A 137 -2.68 -24.06 7.24
C GLU A 137 -3.24 -22.89 6.42
N LEU A 138 -4.54 -22.64 6.54
CA LEU A 138 -5.20 -21.52 5.87
C LEU A 138 -4.93 -20.22 6.61
N ILE A 139 -4.54 -19.18 5.88
CA ILE A 139 -4.47 -17.82 6.43
C ILE A 139 -5.91 -17.33 6.59
N ARG A 140 -6.41 -17.35 7.83
CA ARG A 140 -7.73 -16.78 8.17
C ARG A 140 -7.51 -15.53 9.01
N LYS A 141 -8.20 -14.44 8.68
CA LYS A 141 -8.52 -13.40 9.67
C LYS A 141 -9.45 -14.06 10.69
N LEU A 142 -8.89 -14.54 11.80
CA LEU A 142 -9.69 -14.96 12.96
C LEU A 142 -10.20 -13.67 13.61
N ASN A 143 -11.49 -13.41 13.42
CA ASN A 143 -12.23 -12.38 14.15
C ASN A 143 -12.19 -12.64 15.66
#